data_AF-A0A2E1TLY2-F1
#
_entry.id   AF-A0A2E1TLY2-F1
#
_cell.length_a   1.000
_cell.length_b   1.000
_cell.length_c   1.000
_cell.angle_alpha   90.00
_cell.angle_beta   90.00
_cell.angle_gamma   90.00
#
_symmetry.space_group_name_H-M   'P 1'
#
loop_
_entity.id
_entity.type
_entity.pdbx_description
1 polymer ?
#
loop_
_entity_poly.entity_id
_entity_poly.type
_entity_poly.pdbx_seq_one_letter_code
_entity_poly.pdbx_strand_id
1 'polypeptide(L)'
;MVRIENRVTPGVPDVNGCYDGIDFWLELKVIKGNSLQLSKFQKAWIYERTSRGGLVFVLARPLSGSVIKVFEGSNAIQGPESRFPVLWIHGPGDWLKFYELLARSCEPDPEIPFPLSSNSIN
;
A
#
# COMPACT_ATOMS: atom_id res chain seq x y z
N MET A 1 -4.90 15.69 -4.75
CA MET A 1 -5.15 14.24 -4.59
C MET A 1 -6.44 13.90 -5.29
N VAL A 2 -6.44 12.83 -6.09
CA VAL A 2 -7.65 12.19 -6.62
C VAL A 2 -7.88 10.89 -5.86
N ARG A 3 -9.15 10.55 -5.56
CA ARG A 3 -9.54 9.36 -4.80
C ARG A 3 -10.75 8.68 -5.42
N ILE A 4 -10.66 7.36 -5.61
CA ILE A 4 -11.77 6.50 -6.05
C ILE A 4 -12.01 5.42 -4.99
N GLU A 5 -13.27 5.19 -4.62
CA GLU A 5 -13.68 4.15 -3.67
C GLU A 5 -14.27 2.92 -4.38
N ASN A 6 -13.83 1.71 -4.00
CA ASN A 6 -14.49 0.46 -4.41
C ASN A 6 -15.48 -0.01 -3.34
N ARG A 7 -16.70 -0.39 -3.75
CA ARG A 7 -17.77 -0.87 -2.84
C ARG A 7 -18.33 -2.24 -3.18
N VAL A 8 -18.00 -2.81 -4.34
CA VAL A 8 -18.74 -3.96 -4.90
C VAL A 8 -17.82 -5.11 -5.28
N THR A 9 -16.62 -4.84 -5.79
CA THR A 9 -15.74 -5.89 -6.31
C THR A 9 -14.99 -6.58 -5.18
N PRO A 10 -15.14 -7.92 -5.00
CA PRO A 10 -14.39 -8.64 -3.97
C PRO A 10 -12.89 -8.53 -4.19
N GLY A 11 -12.15 -8.18 -3.14
CA GLY A 11 -10.68 -8.23 -3.12
C GLY A 11 -9.96 -6.97 -3.58
N VAL A 12 -10.60 -6.10 -4.39
CA VAL A 12 -10.00 -4.81 -4.79
C VAL A 12 -10.00 -3.88 -3.56
N PRO A 13 -8.86 -3.23 -3.24
CA PRO A 13 -8.76 -2.36 -2.07
C PRO A 13 -9.75 -1.21 -2.07
N ASP A 14 -10.09 -0.72 -0.87
CA ASP A 14 -11.14 0.28 -0.65
C ASP A 14 -10.87 1.61 -1.37
N VAL A 15 -9.60 1.99 -1.53
CA VAL A 15 -9.21 3.28 -2.10
C VAL A 15 -8.11 3.12 -3.13
N ASN A 16 -8.30 3.72 -4.31
CA ASN A 16 -7.21 4.11 -5.19
C ASN A 16 -6.95 5.62 -5.01
N GLY A 17 -5.68 5.97 -4.83
CA GLY A 17 -5.23 7.34 -4.67
C GLY A 17 -4.15 7.69 -5.67
N CYS A 18 -4.15 8.94 -6.10
CA CYS A 18 -3.06 9.53 -6.87
C CYS A 18 -2.60 10.83 -6.20
N TYR A 19 -1.30 10.92 -5.93
CA TYR A 19 -0.64 12.10 -5.37
C TYR A 19 0.71 12.29 -6.06
N ASP A 20 0.95 13.49 -6.58
CA ASP A 20 2.21 13.86 -7.27
C ASP A 20 2.64 12.88 -8.37
N GLY A 21 1.67 12.41 -9.17
CA GLY A 21 1.91 11.43 -10.25
C GLY A 21 2.12 9.99 -9.77
N ILE A 22 2.06 9.73 -8.47
CA ILE A 22 2.22 8.40 -7.88
C ILE A 22 0.84 7.79 -7.62
N ASP A 23 0.56 6.68 -8.30
CA ASP A 23 -0.64 5.86 -8.08
C ASP A 23 -0.41 4.81 -6.99
N PHE A 24 -1.33 4.75 -6.04
CA PHE A 24 -1.29 3.78 -4.94
C PHE A 24 -2.69 3.26 -4.58
N TRP A 25 -2.72 2.14 -3.88
CA TRP A 25 -3.94 1.53 -3.37
C TRP A 25 -3.89 1.41 -1.85
N LEU A 26 -5.02 1.67 -1.18
CA LEU A 26 -5.19 1.51 0.25
C LEU A 26 -6.32 0.52 0.55
N GLU A 27 -5.98 -0.53 1.29
CA GLU A 27 -6.93 -1.39 1.96
C GLU A 27 -7.13 -0.88 3.39
N LEU A 28 -8.36 -0.60 3.81
CA LEU A 28 -8.69 -0.03 5.10
C LEU A 28 -9.21 -1.11 6.04
N LYS A 29 -8.66 -1.18 7.26
CA LYS A 29 -9.11 -2.11 8.29
C LYS A 29 -9.32 -1.42 9.61
N VAL A 30 -10.45 -1.74 10.24
CA VAL A 30 -10.63 -1.55 11.67
C VAL A 30 -10.29 -2.88 12.35
N ILE A 31 -9.37 -2.87 13.31
CA ILE A 31 -8.86 -4.09 13.95
C ILE A 31 -9.15 -4.12 15.45
N LYS A 32 -9.31 -5.32 16.00
CA LYS A 32 -9.36 -5.57 17.44
C LYS A 32 -8.00 -6.10 17.89
N GLY A 33 -7.32 -5.37 18.78
CA GLY A 33 -5.95 -5.69 19.18
C GLY A 33 -4.96 -5.54 18.02
N ASN A 34 -4.14 -6.57 17.79
CA ASN A 34 -3.14 -6.61 16.71
C ASN A 34 -3.52 -7.56 15.55
N SER A 35 -4.74 -8.09 15.53
CA SER A 35 -5.17 -9.04 14.50
C SER A 35 -5.52 -8.31 13.20
N LEU A 36 -4.58 -8.26 12.25
CA LEU A 36 -4.86 -7.85 10.88
C LEU A 36 -5.40 -9.04 10.09
N GLN A 37 -6.66 -8.97 9.66
CA GLN A 37 -7.28 -10.04 8.87
C GLN A 37 -7.60 -9.56 7.46
N LEU A 38 -6.98 -10.22 6.48
CA LEU A 38 -7.22 -10.04 5.06
C LEU A 38 -7.85 -11.31 4.51
N SER A 39 -8.92 -11.16 3.73
CA SER A 39 -9.55 -12.26 3.00
C SER A 39 -8.59 -12.84 1.95
N LYS A 40 -8.87 -14.05 1.47
CA LYS A 40 -8.10 -14.68 0.39
C LYS A 40 -8.05 -13.82 -0.89
N PHE A 41 -9.16 -13.13 -1.20
CA PHE A 41 -9.25 -12.27 -2.38
C PHE A 41 -8.43 -11.00 -2.23
N GLN A 42 -8.47 -10.36 -1.04
CA GLN A 42 -7.60 -9.21 -0.72
C GLN A 42 -6.13 -9.61 -0.82
N LYS A 43 -5.72 -10.75 -0.24
CA LYS A 43 -4.34 -11.22 -0.33
C LYS A 43 -3.90 -11.46 -1.77
N ALA A 44 -4.73 -12.14 -2.57
CA ALA A 44 -4.43 -12.41 -3.97
C ALA A 44 -4.28 -11.12 -4.79
N TRP A 45 -5.17 -10.15 -4.59
CA TRP A 45 -5.11 -8.86 -5.27
C TRP A 45 -3.87 -8.07 -4.88
N ILE A 46 -3.60 -7.95 -3.58
CA ILE A 46 -2.43 -7.24 -3.04
C ILE A 46 -1.14 -7.86 -3.58
N TYR A 47 -1.05 -9.20 -3.58
CA TYR A 47 0.09 -9.93 -4.14
C TYR A 47 0.31 -9.60 -5.62
N GLU A 48 -0.73 -9.74 -6.44
CA GLU A 48 -0.64 -9.53 -7.89
C GLU A 48 -0.28 -8.09 -8.25
N ARG A 49 -0.82 -7.10 -7.53
CA ARG A 49 -0.51 -5.71 -7.79
C ARG A 49 0.90 -5.36 -7.35
N THR A 50 1.32 -5.83 -6.18
CA THR A 50 2.66 -5.55 -5.64
C THR A 50 3.76 -6.24 -6.45
N SER A 51 3.51 -7.47 -6.94
CA SER A 51 4.48 -8.21 -7.77
C SER A 51 4.76 -7.54 -9.13
N ARG A 52 3.87 -6.65 -9.57
CA ARG A 52 4.00 -5.84 -10.79
C ARG A 52 4.50 -4.42 -10.51
N GLY A 53 5.06 -4.17 -9.33
CA GLY A 53 5.58 -2.86 -8.91
C GLY A 53 4.50 -1.85 -8.51
N GLY A 54 3.24 -2.26 -8.38
CA GLY A 54 2.18 -1.37 -7.91
C GLY A 54 2.26 -1.12 -6.41
N LEU A 55 2.10 0.13 -5.99
CA LEU A 55 2.09 0.50 -4.58
C LEU A 55 0.75 0.14 -3.93
N VAL A 56 0.81 -0.68 -2.88
CA VAL A 56 -0.37 -1.10 -2.11
C VAL A 56 -0.02 -1.01 -0.63
N PHE A 57 -0.89 -0.38 0.15
CA PHE A 57 -0.75 -0.26 1.60
C PHE A 57 -2.02 -0.74 2.30
N VAL A 58 -1.84 -1.29 3.50
CA VAL A 58 -2.95 -1.63 4.40
C VAL A 58 -2.92 -0.69 5.59
N LEU A 59 -3.99 0.09 5.78
CA LEU A 59 -4.15 1.02 6.88
C LEU A 59 -5.05 0.37 7.94
N ALA A 60 -4.43 -0.05 9.05
CA ALA A 60 -5.12 -0.72 10.13
C ALA A 60 -5.27 0.21 11.34
N ARG A 61 -6.51 0.50 11.73
CA ARG A 61 -6.86 1.31 12.90
C ARG A 61 -7.41 0.42 14.02
N PRO A 62 -6.77 0.35 15.20
CA PRO A 62 -7.35 -0.32 16.36
C PRO A 62 -8.59 0.40 16.88
N LEU A 63 -9.63 -0.34 17.29
CA LEU A 63 -10.86 0.23 17.87
C LEU A 63 -10.61 1.09 19.11
N SER A 64 -9.65 0.69 19.95
CA SER A 64 -9.30 1.38 21.20
C SER A 64 -8.24 2.47 21.04
N GLY A 65 -7.75 2.72 19.82
CA GLY A 65 -6.61 3.60 19.56
C GLY A 65 -6.90 4.72 18.56
N SER A 66 -6.11 5.79 18.66
CA SER A 66 -6.10 6.92 17.71
C SER A 66 -5.00 6.81 16.65
N VAL A 67 -4.25 5.71 16.63
CA VAL A 67 -3.15 5.47 15.68
C VAL A 67 -3.61 4.62 14.50
N ILE A 68 -3.14 4.97 13.30
CA ILE A 68 -3.27 4.15 12.11
C ILE A 68 -1.92 3.50 11.85
N LYS A 69 -1.89 2.17 11.82
CA LYS A 69 -0.72 1.38 11.44
C LYS A 69 -0.75 1.18 9.93
N VAL A 70 0.33 1.53 9.26
CA VAL A 70 0.49 1.36 7.80
C VAL A 70 1.39 0.17 7.55
N PHE A 71 0.95 -0.75 6.70
CA PHE A 71 1.73 -1.90 6.25
C PHE A 71 1.90 -1.80 4.73
N GLU A 72 3.09 -2.10 4.22
CA GLU A 72 3.28 -2.36 2.79
C GLU A 72 2.59 -3.66 2.37
N GLY A 73 2.10 -3.71 1.14
CA GLY A 73 1.31 -4.84 0.63
C GLY A 73 2.03 -6.18 0.73
N SER A 74 3.31 -6.23 0.33
CA SER A 74 4.18 -7.42 0.41
C SER A 74 4.34 -7.96 1.83
N ASN A 75 4.37 -7.06 2.82
CA ASN A 75 4.47 -7.36 4.24
C ASN A 75 3.11 -7.75 4.84
N ALA A 76 2.05 -7.01 4.50
CA ALA A 76 0.70 -7.22 5.02
C ALA A 76 0.10 -8.60 4.70
N ILE A 77 0.49 -9.22 3.58
CA ILE A 77 0.01 -10.55 3.17
C ILE A 77 0.77 -11.71 3.82
N GLN A 78 1.90 -11.46 4.50
CA GLN A 78 2.70 -12.48 5.17
C GLN A 78 1.96 -13.09 6.38
N GLY A 79 2.58 -14.07 7.04
CA GLY A 79 2.09 -14.62 8.30
C GLY A 79 2.04 -13.56 9.41
N PRO A 80 1.16 -13.70 10.43
CA PRO A 80 1.02 -12.73 11.51
C PRO A 80 2.35 -12.36 12.20
N GLU A 81 3.25 -13.34 12.38
CA GLU A 81 4.56 -13.18 13.02
C GLU A 81 5.54 -12.34 12.20
N SER A 82 5.35 -12.26 10.88
CA SER A 82 6.25 -11.55 9.96
C SER A 82 5.74 -10.15 9.62
N ARG A 83 4.58 -9.74 10.17
CA ARG A 83 3.96 -8.45 9.86
C ARG A 83 4.45 -7.36 10.80
N PHE A 84 5.01 -6.31 10.23
CA PHE A 84 5.40 -5.12 10.96
C PHE A 84 4.86 -3.85 10.28
N PRO A 85 4.32 -2.87 11.00
CA PRO A 85 3.96 -1.60 10.40
C PRO A 85 5.21 -0.85 9.93
N VAL A 86 5.17 -0.30 8.72
CA VAL A 86 6.22 0.57 8.18
C VAL A 86 6.07 2.03 8.62
N LEU A 87 4.86 2.42 9.02
CA LEU A 87 4.55 3.76 9.52
C LEU A 87 3.41 3.71 10.54
N TRP A 88 3.45 4.64 11.49
CA TRP A 88 2.41 4.89 12.47
C TRP A 88 1.93 6.34 12.31
N ILE A 89 0.66 6.52 11.91
CA ILE A 89 0.05 7.83 11.74
C ILE A 89 -0.79 8.11 12.99
N HIS A 90 -0.39 9.12 13.75
CA HIS A 90 -1.12 9.56 14.94
C HIS A 90 -2.22 10.56 14.55
N GLY A 91 -3.35 10.55 15.29
CA GLY A 91 -4.46 11.45 15.00
C GLY A 91 -4.15 12.94 15.25
N PRO A 92 -4.91 13.89 14.66
CA PRO A 92 -5.45 13.84 13.32
C PRO A 92 -4.36 14.14 12.29
N GLY A 93 -3.93 13.10 11.56
CA GLY A 93 -3.50 13.22 10.16
C GLY A 93 -2.12 13.80 9.91
N ASP A 94 -1.07 13.21 10.50
CA ASP A 94 0.30 13.39 9.99
C ASP A 94 0.48 12.64 8.65
N TRP A 95 -0.27 13.08 7.64
CA TRP A 95 -0.26 12.53 6.29
C TRP A 95 1.01 12.89 5.54
N LEU A 96 1.76 13.89 6.02
CA LEU A 96 3.06 14.26 5.45
C LEU A 96 4.01 13.06 5.44
N LYS A 97 4.09 12.32 6.55
CA LYS A 97 4.87 11.08 6.63
C LYS A 97 4.40 10.00 5.65
N PHE A 98 3.10 9.96 5.35
CA PHE A 98 2.60 9.03 4.34
C PHE A 98 3.03 9.46 2.93
N TYR A 99 3.03 10.75 2.63
CA TYR A 99 3.54 11.26 1.36
C TYR A 99 5.06 11.07 1.22
N GLU A 100 5.83 11.27 2.29
CA GLU A 100 7.27 10.95 2.33
C GLU A 100 7.52 9.46 2.06
N LEU A 101 6.71 8.58 2.64
CA LEU A 101 6.76 7.14 2.37
C LEU A 101 6.49 6.85 0.89
N LEU A 102 5.45 7.46 0.30
CA LEU A 102 5.13 7.29 -1.13
C LEU A 102 6.29 7.72 -2.03
N ALA A 103 6.89 8.88 -1.76
CA ALA A 103 8.01 9.41 -2.55
C ALA A 103 9.19 8.43 -2.56
N ARG A 104 9.57 7.91 -1.39
CA ARG A 104 10.64 6.91 -1.25
C ARG A 104 10.31 5.59 -1.96
N SER A 105 9.06 5.14 -1.92
CA SER A 105 8.64 3.89 -2.56
C SER A 105 8.65 3.96 -4.10
N CYS A 106 8.80 5.15 -4.69
CA CYS A 106 8.90 5.35 -6.14
C CYS A 106 10.34 5.53 -6.64
N GLU A 107 11.34 5.61 -5.77
CA GLU A 107 12.73 5.68 -6.22
C GLU A 107 13.11 4.35 -6.88
N PRO A 108 13.65 4.37 -8.12
CA PRO A 108 14.13 3.16 -8.75
C PRO A 108 15.27 2.57 -7.91
N ASP A 109 15.29 1.23 -7.82
CA ASP A 109 16.39 0.51 -7.22
C ASP A 109 17.70 1.01 -7.88
N PRO A 110 18.68 1.56 -7.13
CA PRO A 110 19.83 2.25 -7.70
C PRO A 110 20.72 1.37 -8.61
N GLU A 111 20.42 0.07 -8.72
CA GLU A 111 21.22 -0.92 -9.45
C GLU A 111 20.57 -1.52 -10.71
N ILE A 112 19.37 -1.11 -11.13
CA ILE A 112 18.80 -1.61 -12.40
C ILE A 112 18.78 -0.51 -13.46
N PRO A 113 19.75 -0.47 -14.38
CA PRO A 113 19.68 0.40 -15.54
C PRO A 113 18.40 0.08 -16.32
N PHE A 114 17.60 1.10 -16.62
CA PHE A 114 16.53 0.98 -17.60
C PHE A 114 17.08 0.27 -18.85
N PRO A 115 16.39 -0.75 -19.39
CA PRO A 115 16.81 -1.30 -20.67
C PRO A 115 16.79 -0.15 -21.68
N LEU A 116 17.98 0.18 -22.20
CA LEU A 116 18.12 1.15 -23.28
C LEU A 116 17.12 0.74 -24.37
N SER A 117 16.20 1.64 -24.70
CA SER A 117 15.25 1.44 -25.80
C SER A 117 16.04 0.98 -27.01
N SER A 118 15.75 -0.23 -27.49
CA SER A 118 16.39 -0.77 -28.69
C SER A 118 16.22 0.22 -29.82
N ASN A 119 17.36 0.69 -30.33
CA ASN A 119 17.45 1.63 -31.43
C ASN A 119 16.56 1.23 -32.60
N SER A 120 15.95 2.27 -33.18
CA SER A 120 15.32 2.29 -34.49
C SER A 120 16.10 1.45 -35.51
N ILE A 121 15.43 0.46 -36.09
CA ILE A 121 15.92 -0.22 -37.28
C ILE A 121 15.48 0.65 -38.46
N ASN A 122 16.49 1.17 -39.18
CA ASN A 122 16.38 1.80 -40.49
C ASN A 122 15.78 0.85 -41.52
#